data_AF-A0A9X0RNA1-F1
#
_entry.id   AF-A0A9X0RNA1-F1
#
_cell.length_a   1.000
_cell.length_b   1.000
_cell.length_c   1.000
_cell.angle_alpha   90.00
_cell.angle_beta   90.00
_cell.angle_gamma   90.00
#
_symmetry.space_group_name_H-M   'P 1'
#
loop_
_entity.id
_entity.type
_entity.pdbx_description
1 polymer ?
#
loop_
_entity_poly.entity_id
_entity_poly.type
_entity_poly.pdbx_seq_one_letter_code
_entity_poly.pdbx_strand_id
1 'polypeptide(L)'
;MNRALNYLRASRASEIASLQRLLRTGEQITAISELIHVLQRERGASNIWLCSAGRLFGEELAQRAAEVELREQRAMAVLPEAEAQPGYSRFCMLIATALQALDSLPALRQQVHSRTVTQAQAMDAFNHIICTLLNLVFEAADTASEPDISRALIALFSFMQGKELAGQERATGSAGFAAGEFTETQRQRIQVLIAAQEQSFATFSQFSDAENLQRWQAIADAGSQIERLRRIACTGAQCGENGVLQWFSLLSSRLDQMKQIEDTLCATLMNRCQCAIAAAQHSESPPIAIGEEASFSLYIAGASWLSGVETTLDSNGLAPQLGRSVLALIREQSQRLQTQADELASMRASLDERKIIDQAKSWLMQQHGFSEQDAWQALRKSAMNQNKRVLEIALAVLAVAATLKA
;
A
#
# COMPACT_ATOMS: atom_id res chain seq x y z
N MET A 1 29.65 29.97 -14.59
CA MET A 1 29.60 29.56 -13.17
C MET A 1 28.26 29.88 -12.50
N ASN A 2 27.73 31.11 -12.63
CA ASN A 2 26.47 31.53 -11.97
C ASN A 2 25.21 30.73 -12.41
N ARG A 3 25.10 30.36 -13.70
CA ARG A 3 23.95 29.55 -14.20
C ARG A 3 23.87 28.15 -13.58
N ALA A 4 24.99 27.43 -13.45
CA ALA A 4 25.01 26.09 -12.89
C ALA A 4 24.61 26.08 -11.40
N LEU A 5 25.12 27.05 -10.63
CA LEU A 5 24.70 27.29 -9.24
C LEU A 5 23.20 27.60 -9.12
N ASN A 6 22.65 28.40 -10.04
CA ASN A 6 21.21 28.67 -10.09
C ASN A 6 20.38 27.41 -10.37
N TYR A 7 20.83 26.54 -11.28
CA TYR A 7 20.16 25.25 -11.53
C TYR A 7 20.27 24.28 -10.35
N LEU A 8 21.41 24.23 -9.65
CA LEU A 8 21.55 23.43 -8.42
C LEU A 8 20.61 23.93 -7.30
N ARG A 9 20.51 25.25 -7.11
CA ARG A 9 19.54 25.86 -6.18
C ARG A 9 18.09 25.56 -6.58
N ALA A 10 17.78 25.67 -7.88
CA ALA A 10 16.46 25.36 -8.40
C ALA A 10 16.10 23.87 -8.22
N SER A 11 17.06 22.96 -8.46
CA SER A 11 16.90 21.52 -8.24
C SER A 11 16.52 21.23 -6.78
N ARG A 12 17.27 21.79 -5.83
CA ARG A 12 17.01 21.64 -4.40
C ARG A 12 15.69 22.25 -3.96
N ALA A 13 15.35 23.44 -4.45
CA ALA A 13 14.04 24.05 -4.19
C ALA A 13 12.90 23.17 -4.71
N SER A 14 13.10 22.52 -5.86
CA SER A 14 12.13 21.59 -6.45
C SER A 14 11.99 20.30 -5.63
N GLU A 15 13.10 19.76 -5.11
CA GLU A 15 13.12 18.61 -4.20
C GLU A 15 12.37 18.90 -2.89
N ILE A 16 12.66 20.05 -2.24
CA ILE A 16 11.94 20.49 -1.03
C ILE A 16 10.45 20.65 -1.31
N ALA A 17 10.08 21.28 -2.44
CA ALA A 17 8.68 21.45 -2.82
C ALA A 17 7.97 20.11 -3.06
N SER A 18 8.67 19.11 -3.64
CA SER A 18 8.16 17.75 -3.81
C SER A 18 7.92 17.07 -2.46
N LEU A 19 8.89 17.14 -1.54
CA LEU A 19 8.75 16.56 -0.20
C LEU A 19 7.64 17.24 0.62
N GLN A 20 7.47 18.56 0.50
CA GLN A 20 6.35 19.28 1.13
C GLN A 20 4.99 18.88 0.55
N ARG A 21 4.91 18.59 -0.75
CA ARG A 21 3.70 18.02 -1.37
C ARG A 21 3.41 16.64 -0.78
N LEU A 22 4.41 15.78 -0.72
CA LEU A 22 4.30 14.45 -0.15
C LEU A 22 3.89 14.47 1.33
N LEU A 23 4.37 15.44 2.11
CA LEU A 23 3.94 15.61 3.50
C LEU A 23 2.44 15.90 3.60
N ARG A 24 1.91 16.80 2.77
CA ARG A 24 0.45 17.06 2.67
C ARG A 24 -0.32 15.81 2.21
N THR A 25 0.25 15.07 1.27
CA THR A 25 -0.30 13.78 0.85
C THR A 25 -0.35 12.78 2.02
N GLY A 26 0.66 12.76 2.89
CA GLY A 26 0.67 11.92 4.09
C GLY A 26 -0.44 12.28 5.09
N GLU A 27 -0.79 13.57 5.21
CA GLU A 27 -1.96 14.02 6.01
C GLU A 27 -3.27 13.49 5.43
N GLN A 28 -3.42 13.55 4.10
CA GLN A 28 -4.57 12.98 3.37
C GLN A 28 -4.68 11.48 3.57
N ILE A 29 -3.56 10.76 3.40
CA ILE A 29 -3.46 9.31 3.62
C ILE A 29 -3.90 8.95 5.04
N THR A 30 -3.47 9.72 6.04
CA THR A 30 -3.83 9.49 7.44
C THR A 30 -5.34 9.66 7.66
N ALA A 31 -5.93 10.75 7.17
CA ALA A 31 -7.36 11.00 7.32
C ALA A 31 -8.22 9.96 6.57
N ILE A 32 -7.80 9.54 5.37
CA ILE A 32 -8.49 8.50 4.60
C ILE A 32 -8.37 7.13 5.29
N SER A 33 -7.20 6.79 5.84
CA SER A 33 -6.99 5.57 6.64
C SER A 33 -7.94 5.49 7.84
N GLU A 34 -8.12 6.61 8.54
CA GLU A 34 -9.06 6.71 9.64
C GLU A 34 -10.50 6.49 9.19
N LEU A 35 -10.92 7.12 8.09
CA LEU A 35 -12.24 6.93 7.48
C LEU A 35 -12.48 5.47 7.07
N ILE A 36 -11.51 4.85 6.40
CA ILE A 36 -11.56 3.42 6.04
C ILE A 36 -11.79 2.56 7.27
N HIS A 37 -11.07 2.83 8.37
CA HIS A 37 -11.21 2.03 9.59
C HIS A 37 -12.61 2.15 10.21
N VAL A 38 -13.19 3.34 10.31
CA VAL A 38 -14.56 3.49 10.85
C VAL A 38 -15.62 2.87 9.92
N LEU A 39 -15.44 2.95 8.60
CA LEU A 39 -16.28 2.23 7.63
C LEU A 39 -16.17 0.70 7.79
N GLN A 40 -14.98 0.17 8.07
CA GLN A 40 -14.79 -1.25 8.36
C GLN A 40 -15.52 -1.67 9.65
N ARG A 41 -15.64 -0.78 10.65
CA ARG A 41 -16.44 -1.02 11.86
C ARG A 41 -17.93 -0.97 11.56
N GLU A 42 -18.38 0.02 10.79
CA GLU A 42 -19.79 0.12 10.35
C GLU A 42 -20.23 -1.11 9.53
N ARG A 43 -19.40 -1.55 8.58
CA ARG A 43 -19.60 -2.82 7.85
C ARG A 43 -19.74 -4.00 8.81
N GLY A 44 -18.88 -4.07 9.83
CA GLY A 44 -18.92 -5.13 10.84
C GLY A 44 -20.22 -5.17 11.62
N ALA A 45 -20.68 -4.02 12.13
CA ALA A 45 -21.94 -3.90 12.86
C ALA A 45 -23.15 -4.22 11.97
N SER A 46 -23.17 -3.66 10.75
CA SER A 46 -24.19 -3.94 9.73
C SER A 46 -24.28 -5.42 9.41
N ASN A 47 -23.13 -6.11 9.33
CA ASN A 47 -23.10 -7.54 9.07
C ASN A 47 -23.76 -8.35 10.18
N ILE A 48 -23.44 -8.07 11.45
CA ILE A 48 -24.05 -8.77 12.59
C ILE A 48 -25.54 -8.45 12.71
N TRP A 49 -25.94 -7.20 12.46
CA TRP A 49 -27.36 -6.83 12.40
C TRP A 49 -28.13 -7.68 11.39
N LEU A 50 -27.62 -7.80 10.16
CA LEU A 50 -28.27 -8.59 9.10
C LEU A 50 -28.25 -10.09 9.41
N CYS A 51 -27.10 -10.63 9.85
CA CYS A 51 -26.95 -12.05 10.18
C CYS A 51 -27.82 -12.48 11.38
N SER A 52 -28.03 -11.58 12.35
CA SER A 52 -28.86 -11.85 13.53
C SER A 52 -30.36 -11.64 13.28
N ALA A 53 -30.74 -11.29 12.04
CA ALA A 53 -32.08 -10.87 11.68
C ALA A 53 -32.59 -9.72 12.57
N GLY A 54 -31.75 -8.70 12.79
CA GLY A 54 -32.12 -7.50 13.53
C GLY A 54 -32.20 -7.67 15.05
N ARG A 55 -31.59 -8.73 15.61
CA ARG A 55 -31.62 -8.98 17.06
C ARG A 55 -30.43 -8.37 17.81
N LEU A 56 -29.30 -8.19 17.14
CA LEU A 56 -28.04 -7.73 17.74
C LEU A 56 -27.49 -6.54 16.96
N PHE A 57 -26.74 -5.65 17.62
CA PHE A 57 -26.05 -4.50 17.04
C PHE A 57 -26.94 -3.34 16.56
N GLY A 58 -28.22 -3.29 16.96
CA GLY A 58 -29.16 -2.26 16.49
C GLY A 58 -28.81 -0.84 16.95
N GLU A 59 -28.40 -0.67 18.20
CA GLU A 59 -27.98 0.63 18.75
C GLU A 59 -26.64 1.07 18.15
N GLU A 60 -25.74 0.11 17.91
CA GLU A 60 -24.42 0.34 17.36
C GLU A 60 -24.46 0.87 15.93
N LEU A 61 -25.49 0.57 15.13
CA LEU A 61 -25.59 1.08 13.76
C LEU A 61 -25.58 2.62 13.72
N ALA A 62 -26.39 3.27 14.55
CA ALA A 62 -26.45 4.73 14.60
C ALA A 62 -25.15 5.33 15.12
N GLN A 63 -24.53 4.69 16.12
CA GLN A 63 -23.23 5.11 16.63
C GLN A 63 -22.13 5.01 15.56
N ARG A 64 -22.10 3.92 14.79
CA ARG A 64 -21.09 3.73 13.72
C ARG A 64 -21.30 4.72 12.58
N ALA A 65 -22.54 4.98 12.18
CA ALA A 65 -22.85 5.97 11.16
C ALA A 65 -22.33 7.37 11.56
N ALA A 66 -22.57 7.80 12.81
CA ALA A 66 -22.08 9.07 13.32
C ALA A 66 -20.53 9.14 13.38
N GLU A 67 -19.86 8.03 13.75
CA GLU A 67 -18.40 7.96 13.70
C GLU A 67 -17.86 8.11 12.28
N VAL A 68 -18.51 7.51 11.29
CA VAL A 68 -18.16 7.65 9.87
C VAL A 68 -18.35 9.09 9.39
N GLU A 69 -19.50 9.71 9.67
CA GLU A 69 -19.78 11.10 9.28
C GLU A 69 -18.73 12.07 9.83
N LEU A 70 -18.30 11.89 11.09
CA LEU A 70 -17.24 12.71 11.67
C LEU A 70 -15.89 12.52 10.97
N ARG A 71 -15.50 11.28 10.62
CA ARG A 71 -14.23 11.02 9.93
C ARG A 71 -14.28 11.43 8.47
N GLU A 72 -15.45 11.35 7.84
CA GLU A 72 -15.68 11.83 6.49
C GLU A 72 -15.45 13.33 6.41
N GLN A 73 -16.04 14.12 7.32
CA GLN A 73 -15.81 15.57 7.39
C GLN A 73 -14.32 15.92 7.54
N ARG A 74 -13.58 15.17 8.36
CA ARG A 74 -12.13 15.37 8.52
C ARG A 74 -11.35 15.02 7.26
N ALA A 75 -11.69 13.92 6.60
CA ALA A 75 -11.08 13.53 5.34
C ALA A 75 -11.34 14.59 4.25
N MET A 76 -12.56 15.12 4.17
CA MET A 76 -12.92 16.18 3.22
C MET A 76 -12.13 17.47 3.45
N ALA A 77 -11.90 17.83 4.72
CA ALA A 77 -11.17 19.06 5.06
C ALA A 77 -9.69 19.05 4.63
N VAL A 78 -9.09 17.88 4.39
CA VAL A 78 -7.68 17.75 3.98
C VAL A 78 -7.50 17.43 2.50
N LEU A 79 -8.58 17.11 1.78
CA LEU A 79 -8.53 16.94 0.33
C LEU A 79 -8.20 18.28 -0.34
N PRO A 80 -7.46 18.25 -1.47
CA PRO A 80 -7.15 19.48 -2.18
C PRO A 80 -8.41 20.05 -2.83
N GLU A 81 -8.41 21.37 -3.04
CA GLU A 81 -9.45 22.02 -3.84
C GLU A 81 -9.51 21.43 -5.25
N ALA A 82 -10.71 21.44 -5.84
CA ALA A 82 -10.98 20.91 -7.17
C ALA A 82 -10.45 21.85 -8.27
N GLU A 83 -9.14 22.06 -8.30
CA GLU A 83 -8.44 22.90 -9.26
C GLU A 83 -7.66 22.05 -10.27
N ALA A 84 -7.67 22.49 -11.54
CA ALA A 84 -6.94 21.80 -12.59
C ALA A 84 -5.42 21.97 -12.42
N GLN A 85 -4.71 20.85 -12.23
CA GLN A 85 -3.26 20.81 -12.13
C GLN A 85 -2.66 19.80 -13.13
N PRO A 86 -1.52 20.11 -13.78
CA PRO A 86 -0.84 19.16 -14.65
C PRO A 86 -0.53 17.85 -13.91
N GLY A 87 -0.93 16.71 -14.48
CA GLY A 87 -0.71 15.38 -13.91
C GLY A 87 -1.73 14.93 -12.85
N TYR A 88 -2.73 15.75 -12.49
CA TYR A 88 -3.69 15.43 -11.42
C TYR A 88 -4.99 14.77 -11.91
N SER A 89 -5.19 14.62 -13.22
CA SER A 89 -6.46 14.12 -13.78
C SER A 89 -6.92 12.79 -13.17
N ARG A 90 -5.99 11.85 -12.97
CA ARG A 90 -6.30 10.54 -12.37
C ARG A 90 -6.62 10.65 -10.89
N PHE A 91 -5.85 11.43 -10.14
CA PHE A 91 -6.12 11.70 -8.73
C PHE A 91 -7.48 12.36 -8.52
N CYS A 92 -7.84 13.37 -9.32
CA CYS A 92 -9.16 14.00 -9.28
C CYS A 92 -10.29 13.01 -9.60
N MET A 93 -10.09 12.11 -10.58
CA MET A 93 -11.08 11.06 -10.90
C MET A 93 -11.28 10.11 -9.71
N LEU A 94 -10.21 9.71 -9.03
CA LEU A 94 -10.29 8.83 -7.85
C LEU A 94 -10.99 9.53 -6.68
N ILE A 95 -10.70 10.82 -6.45
CA ILE A 95 -11.45 11.62 -5.47
C ILE A 95 -12.93 11.63 -5.82
N ALA A 96 -13.29 11.99 -7.06
CA ALA A 96 -14.70 12.05 -7.47
C ALA A 96 -15.41 10.69 -7.32
N THR A 97 -14.72 9.59 -7.65
CA THR A 97 -15.26 8.23 -7.48
C THR A 97 -15.49 7.89 -6.00
N ALA A 98 -14.54 8.25 -5.13
CA ALA A 98 -14.67 8.01 -3.69
C ALA A 98 -15.81 8.84 -3.07
N LEU A 99 -15.93 10.12 -3.45
CA LEU A 99 -17.03 10.99 -3.00
C LEU A 99 -18.39 10.43 -3.43
N GLN A 100 -18.53 10.05 -4.71
CA GLN A 100 -19.76 9.47 -5.22
C GLN A 100 -20.13 8.15 -4.52
N ALA A 101 -19.12 7.36 -4.11
CA ALA A 101 -19.34 6.14 -3.35
C ALA A 101 -19.79 6.45 -1.90
N LEU A 102 -19.19 7.45 -1.25
CA LEU A 102 -19.60 7.91 0.08
C LEU A 102 -21.04 8.46 0.10
N ASP A 103 -21.44 9.20 -0.93
CA ASP A 103 -22.81 9.72 -1.09
C ASP A 103 -23.89 8.62 -1.12
N SER A 104 -23.51 7.37 -1.38
CA SER A 104 -24.42 6.22 -1.37
C SER A 104 -24.70 5.66 0.05
N LEU A 105 -23.91 6.06 1.06
CA LEU A 105 -24.01 5.54 2.44
C LEU A 105 -25.39 5.74 3.08
N PRO A 106 -26.06 6.91 2.98
CA PRO A 106 -27.36 7.12 3.62
C PRO A 106 -28.42 6.12 3.12
N ALA A 107 -28.48 5.88 1.80
CA ALA A 107 -29.39 4.93 1.20
C ALA A 107 -29.06 3.49 1.64
N LEU A 108 -27.78 3.12 1.65
CA LEU A 108 -27.33 1.82 2.14
C LEU A 108 -27.71 1.59 3.61
N ARG A 109 -27.47 2.59 4.48
CA ARG A 109 -27.83 2.55 5.92
C ARG A 109 -29.33 2.33 6.12
N GLN A 110 -30.18 3.02 5.36
CA GLN A 110 -31.62 2.82 5.41
C GLN A 110 -32.01 1.39 5.00
N GLN A 111 -31.43 0.86 3.94
CA GLN A 111 -31.68 -0.50 3.48
C GLN A 111 -31.20 -1.56 4.49
N VAL A 112 -30.05 -1.35 5.13
CA VAL A 112 -29.52 -2.22 6.20
C VAL A 112 -30.43 -2.19 7.42
N HIS A 113 -30.82 -1.00 7.88
CA HIS A 113 -31.68 -0.85 9.05
C HIS A 113 -33.06 -1.51 8.85
N SER A 114 -33.69 -1.24 7.69
CA SER A 114 -34.96 -1.86 7.30
C SER A 114 -34.84 -3.32 6.84
N ARG A 115 -33.61 -3.82 6.70
CA ARG A 115 -33.26 -5.18 6.22
C ARG A 115 -33.84 -5.50 4.84
N THR A 116 -33.97 -4.51 3.96
CA THR A 116 -34.42 -4.70 2.56
C THR A 116 -33.29 -5.11 1.62
N VAL A 117 -32.05 -4.94 2.04
CA VAL A 117 -30.85 -5.42 1.33
C VAL A 117 -30.37 -6.73 1.94
N THR A 118 -29.86 -7.63 1.10
CA THR A 118 -29.26 -8.87 1.59
C THR A 118 -27.90 -8.61 2.24
N GLN A 119 -27.47 -9.52 3.13
CA GLN A 119 -26.14 -9.45 3.75
C GLN A 119 -25.01 -9.34 2.71
N ALA A 120 -25.05 -10.17 1.66
CA ALA A 120 -24.04 -10.17 0.62
C ALA A 120 -23.97 -8.81 -0.11
N GLN A 121 -25.12 -8.28 -0.55
CA GLN A 121 -25.20 -6.98 -1.23
C GLN A 121 -24.72 -5.83 -0.35
N ALA A 122 -25.07 -5.84 0.94
CA ALA A 122 -24.59 -4.81 1.87
C ALA A 122 -23.07 -4.87 2.04
N MET A 123 -22.50 -6.08 2.18
CA MET A 123 -21.05 -6.25 2.31
C MET A 123 -20.33 -5.80 1.03
N ASP A 124 -20.85 -6.15 -0.14
CA ASP A 124 -20.28 -5.72 -1.42
C ASP A 124 -20.29 -4.21 -1.58
N ALA A 125 -21.36 -3.53 -1.16
CA ALA A 125 -21.44 -2.07 -1.17
C ALA A 125 -20.38 -1.43 -0.25
N PHE A 126 -20.25 -1.89 1.00
CA PHE A 126 -19.20 -1.41 1.89
C PHE A 126 -17.79 -1.71 1.36
N ASN A 127 -17.56 -2.90 0.80
CA ASN A 127 -16.28 -3.28 0.22
C ASN A 127 -15.92 -2.37 -0.97
N HIS A 128 -16.90 -2.02 -1.81
CA HIS A 128 -16.71 -1.10 -2.92
C HIS A 128 -16.28 0.29 -2.44
N ILE A 129 -16.98 0.86 -1.46
CA ILE A 129 -16.65 2.16 -0.88
C ILE A 129 -15.22 2.14 -0.31
N ILE A 130 -14.89 1.14 0.51
CA ILE A 130 -13.54 1.00 1.10
C ILE A 130 -12.47 0.84 0.01
N CYS A 131 -12.75 0.10 -1.07
CA CYS A 131 -11.83 -0.08 -2.19
C CYS A 131 -11.54 1.24 -2.92
N THR A 132 -12.57 2.08 -3.16
CA THR A 132 -12.36 3.40 -3.78
C THR A 132 -11.45 4.29 -2.94
N LEU A 133 -11.60 4.26 -1.62
CA LEU A 133 -10.74 4.99 -0.69
C LEU A 133 -9.32 4.44 -0.67
N LEU A 134 -9.13 3.13 -0.64
CA LEU A 134 -7.80 2.51 -0.71
C LEU A 134 -7.06 2.91 -1.99
N ASN A 135 -7.75 2.92 -3.14
CA ASN A 135 -7.18 3.35 -4.42
C ASN A 135 -6.71 4.81 -4.38
N LEU A 136 -7.42 5.68 -3.65
CA LEU A 136 -7.01 7.07 -3.48
C LEU A 136 -5.71 7.17 -2.68
N VAL A 137 -5.57 6.39 -1.60
CA VAL A 137 -4.34 6.33 -0.80
C VAL A 137 -3.16 5.89 -1.71
N PHE A 138 -3.36 4.86 -2.55
CA PHE A 138 -2.34 4.37 -3.49
C PHE A 138 -1.89 5.41 -4.50
N GLU A 139 -2.83 6.13 -5.11
CA GLU A 139 -2.50 7.16 -6.10
C GLU A 139 -1.70 8.31 -5.49
N ALA A 140 -2.06 8.71 -4.27
CA ALA A 140 -1.44 9.84 -3.59
C ALA A 140 0.08 9.60 -3.38
N ALA A 141 0.48 8.34 -3.22
CA ALA A 141 1.85 7.92 -3.02
C ALA A 141 2.75 7.87 -4.26
N ASP A 142 2.18 7.92 -5.48
CA ASP A 142 2.95 7.78 -6.73
C ASP A 142 3.89 8.97 -7.03
N THR A 143 3.92 9.96 -6.12
CA THR A 143 4.74 11.18 -6.22
C THR A 143 6.08 11.10 -5.47
N ALA A 144 6.32 10.05 -4.67
CA ALA A 144 7.54 9.92 -3.88
C ALA A 144 8.75 9.48 -4.72
N SER A 145 9.85 10.24 -4.66
CA SER A 145 11.12 9.90 -5.34
C SER A 145 12.21 9.35 -4.40
N GLU A 146 11.99 9.45 -3.08
CA GLU A 146 12.97 9.00 -2.07
C GLU A 146 12.75 7.52 -1.69
N PRO A 147 13.81 6.68 -1.67
CA PRO A 147 13.69 5.24 -1.39
C PRO A 147 13.07 4.92 -0.03
N ASP A 148 13.50 5.61 1.03
CA ASP A 148 13.00 5.36 2.40
C ASP A 148 11.50 5.63 2.51
N ILE A 149 11.03 6.67 1.83
CA ILE A 149 9.60 7.01 1.79
C ILE A 149 8.84 5.98 0.97
N SER A 150 9.38 5.59 -0.19
CA SER A 150 8.77 4.56 -1.05
C SER A 150 8.62 3.23 -0.32
N ARG A 151 9.63 2.82 0.46
CA ARG A 151 9.57 1.64 1.33
C ARG A 151 8.47 1.78 2.40
N ALA A 152 8.40 2.93 3.08
CA ALA A 152 7.36 3.18 4.09
C ALA A 152 5.94 3.14 3.49
N LEU A 153 5.77 3.69 2.28
CA LEU A 153 4.52 3.65 1.53
C LEU A 153 4.12 2.21 1.17
N ILE A 154 5.03 1.41 0.60
CA ILE A 154 4.76 -0.01 0.28
C ILE A 154 4.37 -0.80 1.52
N ALA A 155 5.06 -0.58 2.65
CA ALA A 155 4.73 -1.21 3.93
C ALA A 155 3.32 -0.83 4.39
N LEU A 156 3.00 0.47 4.43
CA LEU A 156 1.69 0.98 4.82
C LEU A 156 0.58 0.40 3.95
N PHE A 157 0.73 0.44 2.63
CA PHE A 157 -0.26 -0.07 1.70
C PHE A 157 -0.53 -1.56 1.82
N SER A 158 0.56 -2.34 1.86
CA SER A 158 0.46 -3.78 1.99
C SER A 158 -0.25 -4.13 3.29
N PHE A 159 0.02 -3.37 4.36
CA PHE A 159 -0.64 -3.56 5.65
C PHE A 159 -2.14 -3.17 5.61
N MET A 160 -2.48 -2.01 5.04
CA MET A 160 -3.87 -1.56 4.87
C MET A 160 -4.69 -2.55 4.03
N GLN A 161 -4.11 -3.07 2.95
CA GLN A 161 -4.73 -4.08 2.10
C GLN A 161 -4.97 -5.38 2.86
N GLY A 162 -3.97 -5.86 3.61
CA GLY A 162 -4.11 -7.04 4.48
C GLY A 162 -5.20 -6.85 5.55
N LYS A 163 -5.27 -5.66 6.16
CA LYS A 163 -6.33 -5.28 7.11
C LYS A 163 -7.71 -5.32 6.49
N GLU A 164 -7.87 -4.78 5.28
CA GLU A 164 -9.15 -4.82 4.59
C GLU A 164 -9.58 -6.27 4.27
N LEU A 165 -8.65 -7.10 3.79
CA LEU A 165 -8.93 -8.52 3.52
C LEU A 165 -9.31 -9.29 4.79
N ALA A 166 -8.66 -9.01 5.94
CA ALA A 166 -9.05 -9.56 7.23
C ALA A 166 -10.45 -9.09 7.67
N GLY A 167 -10.83 -7.86 7.33
CA GLY A 167 -12.18 -7.34 7.55
C GLY A 167 -13.25 -8.05 6.70
N GLN A 168 -12.93 -8.40 5.45
CA GLN A 168 -13.81 -9.20 4.59
C GLN A 168 -13.89 -10.66 5.05
N GLU A 169 -12.78 -11.22 5.56
CA GLU A 169 -12.75 -12.54 6.17
C GLU A 169 -13.69 -12.56 7.38
N ARG A 170 -13.59 -11.56 8.26
CA ARG A 170 -14.50 -11.40 9.40
C ARG A 170 -15.96 -11.41 8.94
N ALA A 171 -16.29 -10.62 7.91
CA ALA A 171 -17.66 -10.52 7.42
C ALA A 171 -18.20 -11.85 6.85
N THR A 172 -17.40 -12.52 6.02
CA THR A 172 -17.74 -13.81 5.41
C THR A 172 -17.89 -14.90 6.47
N GLY A 173 -16.97 -14.95 7.43
CA GLY A 173 -17.00 -15.89 8.55
C GLY A 173 -18.21 -15.69 9.45
N SER A 174 -18.56 -14.45 9.79
CA SER A 174 -19.76 -14.15 10.58
C SER A 174 -21.03 -14.64 9.92
N ALA A 175 -21.15 -14.52 8.59
CA ALA A 175 -22.30 -15.03 7.85
C ALA A 175 -22.40 -16.56 7.91
N GLY A 176 -21.30 -17.28 7.69
CA GLY A 176 -21.27 -18.75 7.77
C GLY A 176 -21.54 -19.28 9.18
N PHE A 177 -20.90 -18.69 10.21
CA PHE A 177 -21.19 -19.08 11.59
C PHE A 177 -22.64 -18.77 12.00
N ALA A 178 -23.27 -17.73 11.43
CA ALA A 178 -24.64 -17.36 11.79
C ALA A 178 -25.67 -18.27 11.14
N ALA A 179 -25.37 -18.77 9.93
CA ALA A 179 -26.14 -19.81 9.28
C ALA A 179 -25.95 -21.18 9.94
N GLY A 180 -24.90 -21.37 10.75
CA GLY A 180 -24.53 -22.67 11.33
C GLY A 180 -23.81 -23.60 10.35
N GLU A 181 -23.70 -23.21 9.08
CA GLU A 181 -23.00 -23.93 8.02
C GLU A 181 -22.30 -22.95 7.06
N PHE A 182 -21.22 -23.43 6.44
CA PHE A 182 -20.52 -22.70 5.39
C PHE A 182 -20.89 -23.28 4.03
N THR A 183 -21.35 -22.44 3.11
CA THR A 183 -21.49 -22.81 1.70
C THR A 183 -20.11 -23.04 1.06
N GLU A 184 -20.06 -23.79 -0.04
CA GLU A 184 -18.79 -24.01 -0.75
C GLU A 184 -18.17 -22.70 -1.25
N THR A 185 -18.98 -21.77 -1.75
CA THR A 185 -18.54 -20.44 -2.17
C THR A 185 -17.94 -19.65 -1.00
N GLN A 186 -18.54 -19.69 0.19
CA GLN A 186 -17.98 -19.04 1.38
C GLN A 186 -16.66 -19.68 1.83
N ARG A 187 -16.54 -21.01 1.77
CA ARG A 187 -15.28 -21.71 2.09
C ARG A 187 -14.15 -21.27 1.15
N GLN A 188 -14.40 -21.31 -0.15
CA GLN A 188 -13.44 -20.86 -1.16
C GLN A 188 -13.06 -19.40 -0.96
N ARG A 189 -14.05 -18.54 -0.69
CA ARG A 189 -13.82 -17.11 -0.42
C ARG A 189 -12.91 -16.90 0.80
N ILE A 190 -13.14 -17.61 1.91
CA ILE A 190 -12.29 -17.52 3.10
C ILE A 190 -10.87 -17.97 2.79
N GLN A 191 -10.67 -19.08 2.07
CA GLN A 191 -9.34 -19.56 1.69
C GLN A 191 -8.58 -18.52 0.85
N VAL A 192 -9.24 -17.93 -0.15
CA VAL A 192 -8.66 -16.88 -0.99
C VAL A 192 -8.30 -15.64 -0.15
N LEU A 193 -9.19 -15.23 0.77
CA LEU A 193 -8.95 -14.08 1.65
C LEU A 193 -7.76 -14.32 2.59
N ILE A 194 -7.62 -15.53 3.14
CA ILE A 194 -6.48 -15.89 4.01
C ILE A 194 -5.17 -15.86 3.21
N ALA A 195 -5.13 -16.47 2.03
CA ALA A 195 -3.94 -16.47 1.18
C ALA A 195 -3.53 -15.04 0.75
N ALA A 196 -4.50 -14.21 0.37
CA ALA A 196 -4.25 -12.82 -0.01
C ALA A 196 -3.75 -11.97 1.17
N GLN A 197 -4.23 -12.25 2.39
CA GLN A 197 -3.69 -11.64 3.61
C GLN A 197 -2.23 -12.02 3.82
N GLU A 198 -1.88 -13.31 3.72
CA GLU A 198 -0.49 -13.78 3.88
C GLU A 198 0.45 -13.07 2.91
N GLN A 199 0.05 -12.94 1.64
CA GLN A 199 0.85 -12.21 0.64
C GLN A 199 1.01 -10.72 0.99
N SER A 200 -0.06 -10.09 1.48
CA SER A 200 -0.05 -8.68 1.89
C SER A 200 0.90 -8.47 3.08
N PHE A 201 0.80 -9.32 4.11
CA PHE A 201 1.67 -9.22 5.29
C PHE A 201 3.11 -9.66 5.03
N ALA A 202 3.35 -10.57 4.09
CA ALA A 202 4.70 -10.89 3.63
C ALA A 202 5.37 -9.69 2.95
N THR A 203 4.63 -8.96 2.09
CA THR A 203 5.14 -7.74 1.45
C THR A 203 5.38 -6.66 2.52
N PHE A 204 4.41 -6.40 3.39
CA PHE A 204 4.62 -5.51 4.54
C PHE A 204 5.89 -5.85 5.33
N SER A 205 6.13 -7.14 5.60
CA SER A 205 7.27 -7.56 6.43
C SER A 205 8.63 -7.33 5.76
N GLN A 206 8.69 -7.28 4.43
CA GLN A 206 9.92 -6.99 3.68
C GLN A 206 10.30 -5.50 3.72
N PHE A 207 9.31 -4.62 3.85
CA PHE A 207 9.50 -3.17 3.71
C PHE A 207 9.37 -2.40 5.02
N SER A 208 8.69 -2.97 6.02
CA SER A 208 8.45 -2.35 7.34
C SER A 208 9.73 -2.20 8.18
N ASP A 209 9.71 -1.23 9.09
CA ASP A 209 10.71 -1.09 10.14
C ASP A 209 10.57 -2.19 11.23
N ALA A 210 11.63 -2.34 12.03
CA ALA A 210 11.74 -3.38 13.05
C ALA A 210 10.70 -3.24 14.17
N GLU A 211 10.29 -2.02 14.51
CA GLU A 211 9.31 -1.77 15.57
C GLU A 211 7.92 -2.28 15.16
N ASN A 212 7.47 -1.92 13.96
CA ASN A 212 6.21 -2.39 13.41
C ASN A 212 6.21 -3.90 13.15
N LEU A 213 7.35 -4.48 12.75
CA LEU A 213 7.52 -5.93 12.62
C LEU A 213 7.34 -6.66 13.96
N GLN A 214 7.94 -6.16 15.04
CA GLN A 214 7.82 -6.76 16.36
C GLN A 214 6.37 -6.74 16.87
N ARG A 215 5.67 -5.61 16.67
CA ARG A 215 4.25 -5.49 17.02
C ARG A 215 3.40 -6.47 16.21
N TRP A 216 3.66 -6.61 14.91
CA TRP A 216 2.95 -7.56 14.06
C TRP A 216 3.16 -9.02 14.49
N GLN A 217 4.40 -9.41 14.84
CA GLN A 217 4.72 -10.75 15.33
C GLN A 217 3.91 -11.11 16.59
N ALA A 218 3.82 -10.18 17.55
CA ALA A 218 3.03 -10.40 18.77
C ALA A 218 1.54 -10.68 18.48
N ILE A 219 0.95 -9.98 17.50
CA ILE A 219 -0.44 -10.21 17.06
C ILE A 219 -0.57 -11.57 16.36
N ALA A 220 0.38 -11.90 15.50
CA ALA A 220 0.36 -13.16 14.74
C ALA A 220 0.47 -14.38 15.68
N ASP A 221 1.34 -14.32 16.68
CA ASP A 221 1.55 -15.42 17.65
C ASP A 221 0.32 -15.65 18.55
N ALA A 222 -0.42 -14.58 18.87
CA ALA A 222 -1.67 -14.67 19.65
C ALA A 222 -2.86 -15.26 18.85
N GLY A 223 -2.69 -15.53 17.55
CA GLY A 223 -3.76 -15.90 16.61
C GLY A 223 -4.33 -17.32 16.71
N SER A 224 -3.90 -18.16 17.66
CA SER A 224 -4.26 -19.59 17.71
C SER A 224 -5.77 -19.88 17.72
N GLN A 225 -6.58 -19.04 18.39
CA GLN A 225 -8.04 -19.18 18.40
C GLN A 225 -8.66 -18.83 17.04
N ILE A 226 -8.11 -17.82 16.36
CA ILE A 226 -8.54 -17.43 15.00
C ILE A 226 -8.24 -18.57 14.04
N GLU A 227 -7.04 -19.17 14.11
CA GLU A 227 -6.66 -20.33 13.28
C GLU A 227 -7.56 -21.54 13.51
N ARG A 228 -7.96 -21.80 14.77
CA ARG A 228 -8.94 -22.84 15.07
C ARG A 228 -10.28 -22.57 14.36
N LEU A 229 -10.79 -21.34 14.42
CA LEU A 229 -12.06 -20.99 13.78
C LEU A 229 -11.94 -20.98 12.25
N ARG A 230 -10.80 -20.57 11.68
CA ARG A 230 -10.49 -20.68 10.25
C ARG A 230 -10.56 -22.14 9.78
N ARG A 231 -9.98 -23.07 10.54
CA ARG A 231 -10.08 -24.51 10.23
C ARG A 231 -11.53 -25.00 10.24
N ILE A 232 -12.32 -24.61 11.24
CA ILE A 232 -13.75 -24.96 11.31
C ILE A 232 -14.50 -24.44 10.06
N ALA A 233 -14.28 -23.17 9.71
CA ALA A 233 -14.89 -22.55 8.53
C ALA A 233 -14.50 -23.30 7.24
N CYS A 234 -13.24 -23.71 7.09
CA CYS A 234 -12.75 -24.41 5.90
C CYS A 234 -13.17 -25.89 5.82
N THR A 235 -13.33 -26.60 6.95
CA THR A 235 -13.65 -28.04 6.96
C THR A 235 -15.13 -28.36 7.16
N GLY A 236 -15.94 -27.37 7.56
CA GLY A 236 -17.36 -27.59 7.85
C GLY A 236 -17.64 -28.33 9.16
N ALA A 237 -16.67 -28.33 10.08
CA ALA A 237 -16.90 -28.89 11.42
C ALA A 237 -18.00 -28.11 12.17
N GLN A 238 -18.74 -28.77 13.05
CA GLN A 238 -19.74 -28.09 13.88
C GLN A 238 -19.07 -27.08 14.82
N CYS A 239 -19.60 -25.86 14.86
CA CYS A 239 -19.25 -24.84 15.83
C CYS A 239 -20.34 -24.76 16.91
N GLY A 240 -19.96 -24.46 18.16
CA GLY A 240 -20.95 -24.26 19.23
C GLY A 240 -21.83 -23.03 18.99
N GLU A 241 -22.91 -22.90 19.76
CA GLU A 241 -23.96 -21.87 19.60
C GLU A 241 -23.43 -20.42 19.58
N ASN A 242 -22.25 -20.14 20.16
CA ASN A 242 -21.64 -18.81 20.23
C ASN A 242 -20.57 -18.53 19.16
N GLY A 243 -20.47 -19.37 18.12
CA GLY A 243 -19.41 -19.27 17.09
C GLY A 243 -19.32 -17.90 16.41
N VAL A 244 -20.45 -17.28 16.08
CA VAL A 244 -20.51 -15.97 15.40
C VAL A 244 -19.89 -14.86 16.25
N LEU A 245 -20.31 -14.77 17.51
CA LEU A 245 -19.88 -13.69 18.40
C LEU A 245 -18.42 -13.87 18.81
N GLN A 246 -17.98 -15.11 19.01
CA GLN A 246 -16.58 -15.41 19.26
C GLN A 246 -15.70 -15.02 18.05
N TRP A 247 -16.09 -15.45 16.85
CA TRP A 247 -15.41 -15.09 15.60
C TRP A 247 -15.35 -13.57 15.41
N PHE A 248 -16.50 -12.90 15.51
CA PHE A 248 -16.60 -11.46 15.34
C PHE A 248 -15.74 -10.70 16.35
N SER A 249 -15.78 -11.09 17.63
CA SER A 249 -15.02 -10.45 18.70
C SER A 249 -13.51 -10.61 18.50
N LEU A 250 -13.04 -11.83 18.23
CA LEU A 250 -11.60 -12.11 18.02
C LEU A 250 -11.05 -11.34 16.81
N LEU A 251 -11.75 -11.38 15.68
CA LEU A 251 -11.31 -10.66 14.47
C LEU A 251 -11.45 -9.15 14.63
N SER A 252 -12.43 -8.65 15.38
CA SER A 252 -12.54 -7.21 15.67
C SER A 252 -11.37 -6.73 16.54
N SER A 253 -11.02 -7.47 17.59
CA SER A 253 -9.84 -7.18 18.41
C SER A 253 -8.55 -7.20 17.59
N ARG A 254 -8.41 -8.18 16.68
CA ARG A 254 -7.26 -8.22 15.76
C ARG A 254 -7.22 -7.00 14.85
N LEU A 255 -8.35 -6.60 14.25
CA LEU A 255 -8.42 -5.42 13.37
C LEU A 255 -8.12 -4.11 14.11
N ASP A 256 -8.54 -3.99 15.37
CA ASP A 256 -8.23 -2.83 16.20
C ASP A 256 -6.73 -2.76 16.54
N GLN A 257 -6.09 -3.90 16.84
CA GLN A 257 -4.63 -3.97 17.02
C GLN A 257 -3.88 -3.67 15.71
N MET A 258 -4.41 -4.13 14.56
CA MET A 258 -3.86 -3.81 13.25
C MET A 258 -3.96 -2.31 12.97
N LYS A 259 -5.07 -1.66 13.34
CA LYS A 259 -5.19 -0.20 13.19
C LYS A 259 -4.09 0.56 13.96
N GLN A 260 -3.67 0.09 15.13
CA GLN A 260 -2.56 0.71 15.87
C GLN A 260 -1.22 0.62 15.12
N ILE A 261 -0.96 -0.50 14.43
CA ILE A 261 0.21 -0.65 13.57
C ILE A 261 0.11 0.29 12.37
N GLU A 262 -1.04 0.35 11.71
CA GLU A 262 -1.29 1.27 10.60
C GLU A 262 -1.10 2.74 11.00
N ASP A 263 -1.57 3.15 12.18
CA ASP A 263 -1.34 4.49 12.72
C ASP A 263 0.15 4.78 12.90
N THR A 264 0.91 3.79 13.36
CA THR A 264 2.36 3.90 13.53
C THR A 264 3.08 3.95 12.18
N LEU A 265 2.61 3.20 11.17
CA LEU A 265 3.15 3.26 9.81
C LEU A 265 2.89 4.63 9.16
N CYS A 266 1.70 5.20 9.34
CA CYS A 266 1.41 6.57 8.93
C CYS A 266 2.34 7.58 9.62
N ALA A 267 2.56 7.44 10.94
CA ALA A 267 3.50 8.29 11.68
C ALA A 267 4.95 8.12 11.18
N THR A 268 5.39 6.89 10.90
CA THR A 268 6.71 6.62 10.30
C THR A 268 6.85 7.34 8.96
N LEU A 269 5.85 7.22 8.07
CA LEU A 269 5.84 7.91 6.77
C LEU A 269 6.01 9.44 6.94
N MET A 270 5.20 10.04 7.82
CA MET A 270 5.24 11.48 8.08
C MET A 270 6.61 11.92 8.63
N ASN A 271 7.17 11.16 9.57
CA ASN A 271 8.49 11.44 10.14
C ASN A 271 9.59 11.33 9.07
N ARG A 272 9.54 10.32 8.18
CA ARG A 272 10.49 10.19 7.07
C ARG A 272 10.43 11.39 6.13
N CYS A 273 9.23 11.87 5.81
CA CYS A 273 9.04 13.09 5.01
C CYS A 273 9.65 14.32 5.71
N GLN A 274 9.40 14.50 7.01
CA GLN A 274 9.93 15.62 7.78
C GLN A 274 11.46 15.59 7.89
N CYS A 275 12.05 14.42 8.17
CA CYS A 275 13.50 14.24 8.18
C CYS A 275 14.12 14.54 6.82
N ALA A 276 13.51 14.08 5.72
CA ALA A 276 13.99 14.36 4.37
C ALA A 276 13.95 15.86 4.05
N ILE A 277 12.86 16.55 4.43
CA ILE A 277 12.75 18.01 4.28
C ILE A 277 13.84 18.72 5.09
N ALA A 278 14.04 18.34 6.35
CA ALA A 278 15.04 18.95 7.21
C ALA A 278 16.46 18.73 6.66
N ALA A 279 16.79 17.52 6.22
CA ALA A 279 18.07 17.22 5.58
C ALA A 279 18.26 18.05 4.30
N ALA A 280 17.24 18.10 3.44
CA ALA A 280 17.25 18.91 2.24
C ALA A 280 17.33 20.41 2.54
N GLN A 281 16.92 20.91 3.71
CA GLN A 281 17.07 22.31 4.13
C GLN A 281 18.44 22.61 4.78
N HIS A 282 19.05 21.65 5.47
CA HIS A 282 20.31 21.82 6.19
C HIS A 282 21.56 21.47 5.38
N SER A 283 21.44 20.76 4.25
CA SER A 283 22.57 20.57 3.33
C SER A 283 23.00 21.90 2.71
N GLU A 284 23.80 22.72 3.39
CA GLU A 284 24.42 23.89 2.76
C GLU A 284 25.05 23.47 1.43
N SER A 285 24.84 24.27 0.36
CA SER A 285 25.74 24.15 -0.78
C SER A 285 27.13 24.37 -0.19
N PRO A 286 28.09 23.43 -0.33
CA PRO A 286 29.41 23.63 0.23
C PRO A 286 29.89 25.02 -0.23
N PRO A 287 30.40 25.86 0.68
CA PRO A 287 30.99 27.11 0.23
C PRO A 287 32.00 26.74 -0.84
N ILE A 288 31.82 27.29 -2.04
CA ILE A 288 32.93 27.27 -3.00
C ILE A 288 33.98 28.14 -2.32
N ALA A 289 34.94 27.50 -1.65
CA ALA A 289 36.03 28.18 -1.01
C ALA A 289 36.80 28.93 -2.09
N ILE A 290 36.59 30.25 -2.15
CA ILE A 290 37.46 31.17 -2.86
C ILE A 290 38.42 31.67 -1.79
N GLY A 291 39.57 31.01 -1.66
CA GLY A 291 40.57 31.37 -0.66
C GLY A 291 41.77 30.45 -0.72
N GLU A 292 42.93 31.06 -0.96
CA GLU A 292 44.24 30.44 -1.17
C GLU A 292 44.66 29.52 0.00
N GLU A 293 45.35 28.43 -0.33
CA GLU A 293 46.10 27.53 0.58
C GLU A 293 45.38 26.45 1.43
N ALA A 294 44.09 26.19 1.28
CA ALA A 294 43.51 25.02 1.95
C ALA A 294 43.69 23.72 1.13
N SER A 295 44.79 23.01 1.39
CA SER A 295 44.95 21.61 0.99
C SER A 295 43.88 20.76 1.70
N PHE A 296 42.79 20.44 1.01
CA PHE A 296 41.78 19.51 1.55
C PHE A 296 42.16 18.07 1.20
N SER A 297 42.50 17.30 2.22
CA SER A 297 42.52 15.84 2.18
C SER A 297 41.09 15.32 2.17
N LEU A 298 40.75 14.59 1.11
CA LEU A 298 39.48 13.93 0.93
C LEU A 298 39.40 12.73 1.90
N TYR A 299 38.55 12.81 2.92
CA TYR A 299 38.21 11.64 3.74
C TYR A 299 37.17 10.81 2.97
N ILE A 300 37.66 9.84 2.18
CA ILE A 300 36.80 8.79 1.61
C ILE A 300 36.67 7.69 2.68
N ALA A 301 35.49 7.57 3.29
CA ALA A 301 35.16 6.34 4.02
C ALA A 301 34.99 5.20 2.99
N GLY A 302 35.90 4.23 3.00
CA GLY A 302 35.67 2.93 2.32
C GLY A 302 36.66 2.46 1.26
N ALA A 303 37.94 2.87 1.27
CA ALA A 303 38.94 2.30 0.34
C ALA A 303 40.33 2.06 0.99
N SER A 304 40.50 0.99 1.76
CA SER A 304 41.81 0.59 2.33
C SER A 304 42.51 -0.54 1.54
N TRP A 305 42.75 -0.38 0.23
CA TRP A 305 43.31 -1.50 -0.57
C TRP A 305 44.37 -1.14 -1.62
N LEU A 306 44.99 0.06 -1.59
CA LEU A 306 46.16 0.32 -2.44
C LEU A 306 47.30 1.01 -1.67
N SER A 307 48.39 0.27 -1.58
CA SER A 307 49.69 0.58 -0.99
C SER A 307 50.46 1.67 -1.76
N GLY A 308 51.20 2.48 -0.99
CA GLY A 308 52.38 3.31 -1.29
C GLY A 308 52.84 3.56 -2.73
N VAL A 309 53.12 4.83 -3.04
CA VAL A 309 54.42 5.38 -3.49
C VAL A 309 54.23 6.88 -3.75
N GLU A 310 55.05 7.71 -3.10
CA GLU A 310 55.25 9.12 -3.41
C GLU A 310 55.96 9.28 -4.76
N THR A 311 55.44 10.11 -5.66
CA THR A 311 56.28 10.83 -6.64
C THR A 311 55.61 12.17 -6.97
N THR A 312 56.24 13.24 -6.48
CA THR A 312 56.04 14.59 -6.97
C THR A 312 56.71 14.73 -8.34
N LEU A 313 55.99 15.27 -9.32
CA LEU A 313 56.55 15.87 -10.52
C LEU A 313 55.72 17.11 -10.87
N ASP A 314 56.35 18.27 -10.72
CA ASP A 314 55.86 19.56 -11.18
C ASP A 314 55.75 19.62 -12.70
N SER A 315 54.67 20.22 -13.22
CA SER A 315 54.76 21.46 -14.02
C SER A 315 53.42 21.81 -14.68
N ASN A 316 53.01 23.06 -14.43
CA ASN A 316 52.35 23.99 -15.35
C ASN A 316 51.37 23.44 -16.41
N GLY A 317 50.07 23.66 -16.19
CA GLY A 317 49.07 23.51 -17.23
C GLY A 317 47.65 23.85 -16.76
N LEU A 318 47.17 25.03 -17.18
CA LEU A 318 45.82 25.55 -16.97
C LEU A 318 44.71 24.57 -17.42
N ALA A 319 43.64 24.51 -16.63
CA ALA A 319 42.31 23.92 -16.93
C ALA A 319 42.21 22.40 -17.17
N PRO A 320 41.93 21.60 -16.12
CA PRO A 320 40.72 20.74 -16.18
C PRO A 320 39.97 20.52 -14.83
N GLN A 321 40.20 21.30 -13.77
CA GLN A 321 39.79 20.90 -12.41
C GLN A 321 38.41 21.41 -11.94
N LEU A 322 37.92 22.58 -12.42
CA LEU A 322 36.58 23.09 -12.07
C LEU A 322 35.44 22.31 -12.75
N GLY A 323 35.70 21.79 -13.96
CA GLY A 323 34.81 20.85 -14.63
C GLY A 323 34.62 19.58 -13.80
N ARG A 324 35.66 19.08 -13.12
CA ARG A 324 35.59 17.83 -12.36
C ARG A 324 34.78 17.92 -11.07
N SER A 325 34.75 19.05 -10.36
CA SER A 325 33.96 19.19 -9.12
C SER A 325 32.46 19.35 -9.39
N VAL A 326 32.09 20.19 -10.36
CA VAL A 326 30.69 20.34 -10.78
C VAL A 326 30.22 19.10 -11.54
N LEU A 327 31.06 18.47 -12.38
CA LEU A 327 30.71 17.19 -13.00
C LEU A 327 30.69 16.04 -12.00
N ALA A 328 31.49 16.06 -10.92
CA ALA A 328 31.42 15.05 -9.87
C ALA A 328 30.12 15.18 -9.08
N LEU A 329 29.73 16.40 -8.68
CA LEU A 329 28.44 16.65 -8.04
C LEU A 329 27.27 16.33 -8.97
N ILE A 330 27.35 16.70 -10.26
CA ILE A 330 26.32 16.33 -11.25
C ILE A 330 26.30 14.82 -11.48
N ARG A 331 27.45 14.13 -11.49
CA ARG A 331 27.51 12.67 -11.62
C ARG A 331 26.98 11.97 -10.37
N GLU A 332 27.31 12.45 -9.18
CA GLU A 332 26.82 11.91 -7.91
C GLU A 332 25.30 12.10 -7.79
N GLN A 333 24.81 13.30 -8.12
CA GLN A 333 23.37 13.57 -8.18
C GLN A 333 22.69 12.76 -9.28
N SER A 334 23.26 12.67 -10.48
CA SER A 334 22.73 11.85 -11.57
C SER A 334 22.75 10.37 -11.23
N GLN A 335 23.76 9.88 -10.52
CA GLN A 335 23.91 8.49 -10.13
C GLN A 335 22.94 8.15 -9.00
N ARG A 336 22.76 9.03 -8.01
CA ARG A 336 21.72 8.90 -6.98
C ARG A 336 20.32 8.88 -7.61
N LEU A 337 20.01 9.82 -8.50
CA LEU A 337 18.73 9.86 -9.21
C LEU A 337 18.52 8.62 -10.07
N GLN A 338 19.56 8.12 -10.73
CA GLN A 338 19.49 6.88 -11.51
C GLN A 338 19.24 5.67 -10.61
N THR A 339 19.93 5.54 -9.48
CA THR A 339 19.71 4.44 -8.52
C THR A 339 18.30 4.49 -7.92
N GLN A 340 17.81 5.68 -7.53
CA GLN A 340 16.44 5.86 -7.05
C GLN A 340 15.41 5.51 -8.14
N ALA A 341 15.64 5.92 -9.39
CA ALA A 341 14.79 5.59 -10.51
C ALA A 341 14.80 4.09 -10.83
N ASP A 342 15.95 3.44 -10.77
CA ASP A 342 16.12 2.00 -11.01
C ASP A 342 15.45 1.17 -9.90
N GLU A 343 15.51 1.61 -8.63
CA GLU A 343 14.81 1.00 -7.50
C GLU A 343 13.29 1.14 -7.63
N LEU A 344 12.79 2.34 -7.95
CA LEU A 344 11.37 2.59 -8.21
C LEU A 344 10.88 1.79 -9.43
N ALA A 345 11.67 1.72 -10.50
CA ALA A 345 11.34 0.95 -11.69
C ALA A 345 11.31 -0.56 -11.39
N SER A 346 12.24 -1.07 -10.59
CA SER A 346 12.27 -2.47 -10.14
C SER A 346 11.06 -2.80 -9.27
N MET A 347 10.72 -1.93 -8.31
CA MET A 347 9.54 -2.11 -7.46
C MET A 347 8.24 -2.06 -8.27
N ARG A 348 8.11 -1.10 -9.20
CA ARG A 348 6.97 -1.00 -10.13
C ARG A 348 6.87 -2.21 -11.05
N ALA A 349 7.98 -2.65 -11.65
CA ALA A 349 8.03 -3.85 -12.46
C ALA A 349 7.52 -5.07 -11.68
N SER A 350 7.91 -5.23 -10.41
CA SER A 350 7.42 -6.35 -9.59
C SER A 350 5.90 -6.33 -9.34
N LEU A 351 5.28 -5.13 -9.29
CA LEU A 351 3.84 -4.96 -9.11
C LEU A 351 3.08 -5.16 -10.43
N ASP A 352 3.58 -4.61 -11.53
CA ASP A 352 3.02 -4.79 -12.87
C ASP A 352 3.11 -6.26 -13.33
N GLU A 353 4.22 -6.93 -13.01
CA GLU A 353 4.39 -8.37 -13.24
C GLU A 353 3.29 -9.19 -12.55
N ARG A 354 2.98 -8.88 -11.29
CA ARG A 354 1.90 -9.56 -10.54
C ARG A 354 0.54 -9.32 -11.19
N LYS A 355 0.26 -8.08 -11.60
CA LYS A 355 -1.00 -7.71 -12.27
C LYS A 355 -1.21 -8.49 -13.57
N ILE A 356 -0.15 -8.65 -14.39
CA ILE A 356 -0.18 -9.41 -15.64
C ILE A 356 -0.43 -10.90 -15.36
N ILE A 357 0.22 -11.46 -14.34
CA ILE A 357 0.02 -12.85 -13.94
C ILE A 357 -1.42 -13.08 -13.46
N ASP A 358 -1.99 -12.16 -12.69
CA ASP A 358 -3.37 -12.24 -12.21
C ASP A 358 -4.40 -12.12 -13.35
N GLN A 359 -4.14 -11.24 -14.33
CA GLN A 359 -4.98 -11.14 -15.54
C GLN A 359 -4.93 -12.43 -16.36
N ALA A 360 -3.75 -13.03 -16.53
CA ALA A 360 -3.60 -14.31 -17.25
C ALA A 360 -4.30 -15.46 -16.52
N LYS A 361 -4.20 -15.54 -15.18
CA LYS A 361 -4.97 -16.50 -14.36
C LYS A 361 -6.47 -16.30 -14.56
N SER A 362 -6.96 -15.07 -14.45
CA SER A 362 -8.39 -14.75 -14.61
C SER A 362 -8.92 -15.16 -15.99
N TRP A 363 -8.14 -14.96 -17.05
CA TRP A 363 -8.51 -15.40 -18.40
C TRP A 363 -8.55 -16.94 -18.53
N LEU A 364 -7.55 -17.64 -17.97
CA LEU A 364 -7.52 -19.11 -17.96
C LEU A 364 -8.71 -19.70 -17.20
N MET A 365 -9.13 -19.05 -16.11
CA MET A 365 -10.33 -19.43 -15.37
C MET A 365 -11.58 -19.25 -16.22
N GLN A 366 -11.70 -18.17 -17.00
CA GLN A 366 -12.85 -17.90 -17.86
C GLN A 366 -12.96 -18.84 -19.08
N GLN A 367 -11.85 -19.17 -19.72
CA GLN A 367 -11.86 -19.95 -20.98
C GLN A 367 -11.77 -21.46 -20.77
N HIS A 368 -11.01 -21.91 -19.77
CA HIS A 368 -10.75 -23.33 -19.53
C HIS A 368 -11.44 -23.88 -18.28
N GLY A 369 -12.16 -23.04 -17.53
CA GLY A 369 -12.85 -23.47 -16.31
C GLY A 369 -11.90 -23.93 -15.18
N PHE A 370 -10.63 -23.51 -15.23
CA PHE A 370 -9.66 -23.86 -14.20
C PHE A 370 -9.97 -23.18 -12.87
N SER A 371 -9.64 -23.87 -11.77
CA SER A 371 -9.54 -23.21 -10.46
C SER A 371 -8.32 -22.28 -10.45
N GLU A 372 -8.29 -21.30 -9.53
CA GLU A 372 -7.17 -20.36 -9.46
C GLU A 372 -5.82 -21.07 -9.19
N GLN A 373 -5.84 -22.12 -8.35
CA GLN A 373 -4.66 -22.94 -8.09
C GLN A 373 -4.24 -23.73 -9.34
N ASP A 374 -5.18 -24.28 -10.09
CA ASP A 374 -4.88 -25.01 -11.34
C ASP A 374 -4.36 -24.07 -12.43
N ALA A 375 -4.90 -22.84 -12.52
CA ALA A 375 -4.43 -21.83 -13.45
C ALA A 375 -2.99 -21.39 -13.14
N TRP A 376 -2.65 -21.20 -11.86
CA TRP A 376 -1.28 -20.89 -11.45
C TRP A 376 -0.33 -22.07 -11.67
N GLN A 377 -0.75 -23.29 -11.32
CA GLN A 377 0.03 -24.50 -11.58
C GLN A 377 0.24 -24.72 -13.09
N ALA A 378 -0.75 -24.43 -13.92
CA ALA A 378 -0.64 -24.53 -15.38
C ALA A 378 0.34 -23.49 -15.94
N LEU A 379 0.26 -22.22 -15.51
CA LEU A 379 1.22 -21.17 -15.89
C LEU A 379 2.65 -21.55 -15.46
N ARG A 380 2.81 -22.04 -14.22
CA ARG A 380 4.10 -22.47 -13.68
C ARG A 380 4.66 -23.69 -14.41
N LYS A 381 3.82 -24.69 -14.71
CA LYS A 381 4.20 -25.90 -15.45
C LYS A 381 4.59 -25.57 -16.89
N SER A 382 3.87 -24.67 -17.55
CA SER A 382 4.24 -24.18 -18.89
C SER A 382 5.54 -23.38 -18.88
N ALA A 383 5.76 -22.53 -17.88
CA ALA A 383 7.02 -21.79 -17.70
C ALA A 383 8.21 -22.74 -17.52
N MET A 384 8.03 -23.79 -16.73
CA MET A 384 9.05 -24.81 -16.46
C MET A 384 9.35 -25.68 -17.68
N ASN A 385 8.33 -26.08 -18.45
CA ASN A 385 8.49 -26.87 -19.68
C ASN A 385 9.15 -26.08 -20.82
N GLN A 386 8.93 -24.76 -20.89
CA GLN A 386 9.49 -23.89 -21.93
C GLN A 386 10.78 -23.18 -21.49
N ASN A 387 11.23 -23.41 -20.25
CA ASN A 387 12.38 -22.77 -19.63
C ASN A 387 12.35 -21.23 -19.69
N LYS A 388 11.17 -20.67 -19.43
CA LYS A 388 10.87 -19.23 -19.47
C LYS A 388 10.36 -18.74 -18.12
N ARG A 389 10.40 -17.41 -17.91
CA ARG A 389 9.79 -16.81 -16.71
C ARG A 389 8.27 -16.92 -16.77
N VAL A 390 7.62 -17.08 -15.63
CA VAL A 390 6.14 -17.18 -15.52
C VAL A 390 5.45 -15.97 -16.15
N LEU A 391 6.05 -14.78 -16.02
CA LEU A 391 5.58 -13.55 -16.65
C LEU A 391 5.47 -13.65 -18.19
N GLU A 392 6.48 -14.22 -18.85
CA GLU A 392 6.51 -14.31 -20.32
C GLU A 392 5.41 -15.24 -20.84
N ILE A 393 5.12 -16.30 -20.07
CA ILE A 393 3.99 -17.19 -20.37
C ILE A 393 2.66 -16.49 -20.13
N ALA A 394 2.52 -15.71 -19.05
CA ALA A 394 1.32 -14.94 -18.77
C ALA A 394 1.03 -13.91 -19.88
N LEU A 395 2.06 -13.22 -20.38
CA LEU A 395 1.94 -12.31 -21.52
C LEU A 395 1.55 -13.02 -22.82
N ALA A 396 2.15 -14.18 -23.10
CA ALA A 396 1.80 -14.97 -24.28
C ALA A 396 0.33 -15.44 -24.25
N VAL A 397 -0.16 -15.85 -23.08
CA VAL A 397 -1.57 -16.22 -22.87
C VAL A 397 -2.49 -15.03 -23.11
N LEU A 398 -2.15 -13.85 -22.59
CA LEU A 398 -2.94 -12.62 -22.80
C LEU A 398 -2.89 -12.11 -24.25
N ALA A 399 -1.78 -12.32 -24.97
CA ALA A 399 -1.68 -11.99 -26.39
C ALA A 399 -2.62 -12.86 -27.24
N VAL A 400 -2.67 -14.17 -26.95
CA VAL A 400 -3.62 -15.10 -27.59
C VAL A 400 -5.06 -14.74 -27.24
N ALA A 401 -5.32 -14.35 -25.98
CA ALA A 401 -6.62 -13.86 -25.53
C ALA A 401 -7.11 -12.64 -26.33
N ALA A 402 -6.20 -11.71 -26.65
CA ALA A 402 -6.53 -10.52 -27.44
C ALA A 402 -6.90 -10.87 -28.89
N THR A 403 -6.25 -11.88 -29.49
CA THR A 403 -6.56 -12.33 -30.86
C THR A 403 -7.85 -13.12 -30.99
N LEU A 404 -8.36 -13.70 -29.90
CA LEU A 404 -9.63 -14.46 -29.86
C LEU A 404 -10.87 -13.59 -29.59
N LYS A 405 -10.67 -12.32 -29.20
CA LYS A 405 -11.73 -11.33 -28.98
C LYS A 405 -11.94 -10.37 -30.16
N ALA A 406 -11.11 -10.47 -31.21
CA ALA A 406 -11.27 -9.79 -32.50
C ALA A 406 -11.91 -10.75 -33.50
#